data_AF-A0A940JIF4-F1
#
_entry.id   AF-A0A940JIF4-F1
#
_cell.length_a   1.000
_cell.length_b   1.000
_cell.length_c   1.000
_cell.angle_alpha   90.00
_cell.angle_beta   90.00
_cell.angle_gamma   90.00
#
_symmetry.space_group_name_H-M   'P 1'
#
loop_
_entity.id
_entity.type
_entity.pdbx_description
1 polymer ?
#
loop_
_entity_poly.entity_id
_entity_poly.type
_entity_poly.pdbx_seq_one_letter_code
_entity_poly.pdbx_strand_id
1 'polypeptide(L)'
;PTTAFFNTDDARLFIITAFGPNGENPVYLSQQLLQSFESGDLRREGRNWVDSIALGTDTYFFPYKYKNNIYNPDITGADGYQYMTEYEMILRLAEQYLIRAEARAKQNKMADGIADIDKVRERAGLPLIADNNPGISQKALLDAILHERQVELFTEYGHRWFDLKRTGKVDEVMTVVTPIKSQGTVQWQSHQQFFPIPQYDIDKAPNLTQTVGY
;
A
#
# COMPACT_ATOMS: atom_id res chain seq x y z
N PRO A 1 -12.19 2.98 14.59
CA PRO A 1 -11.15 3.74 13.86
C PRO A 1 -10.85 5.10 14.51
N THR A 2 -10.84 5.16 15.84
CA THR A 2 -10.31 6.31 16.58
C THR A 2 -9.36 5.76 17.63
N THR A 3 -8.11 6.18 17.56
CA THR A 3 -7.15 5.95 18.63
C THR A 3 -7.28 7.13 19.58
N ALA A 4 -7.58 6.87 20.85
CA ALA A 4 -7.56 7.94 21.83
C ALA A 4 -6.19 8.62 21.79
N PHE A 5 -6.18 9.93 21.94
CA PHE A 5 -5.02 10.80 21.99
C PHE A 5 -4.28 11.07 20.67
N PHE A 6 -4.66 10.45 19.55
CA PHE A 6 -4.00 10.62 18.26
C PHE A 6 -5.01 10.84 17.14
N ASN A 7 -4.58 11.49 16.05
CA ASN A 7 -5.44 11.79 14.91
C ASN A 7 -5.74 10.55 14.06
N THR A 8 -4.72 9.72 13.81
CA THR A 8 -4.86 8.46 13.07
C THR A 8 -3.99 7.40 13.72
N ASP A 9 -4.42 6.14 13.70
CA ASP A 9 -3.53 5.06 14.18
C ASP A 9 -2.37 4.86 13.20
N ASP A 10 -2.60 5.10 11.91
CA ASP A 10 -1.59 5.04 10.85
C ASP A 10 -0.42 6.02 11.08
N ALA A 11 -0.67 7.29 11.43
CA ALA A 11 0.42 8.24 11.76
C ALA A 11 1.26 7.72 12.93
N ARG A 12 0.59 7.20 13.96
CA ARG A 12 1.25 6.61 15.14
C ARG A 12 2.05 5.37 14.76
N LEU A 13 1.52 4.49 13.92
CA LEU A 13 2.18 3.24 13.54
C LEU A 13 3.35 3.47 12.56
N PHE A 14 3.22 4.43 11.65
CA PHE A 14 4.14 4.63 10.52
C PHE A 14 5.25 5.64 10.80
N ILE A 15 4.98 6.72 11.55
CA ILE A 15 6.00 7.75 11.82
C ILE A 15 6.96 7.24 12.88
N ILE A 16 8.11 6.74 12.43
CA ILE A 16 9.21 6.29 13.29
C ILE A 16 9.89 7.48 13.98
N THR A 17 10.47 7.22 15.16
CA THR A 17 11.19 8.23 15.95
C THR A 17 12.65 8.34 15.55
N ALA A 18 13.36 9.35 16.06
CA ALA A 18 14.81 9.52 15.85
C ALA A 18 15.66 8.30 16.27
N PHE A 19 15.10 7.38 17.05
CA PHE A 19 15.75 6.14 17.49
C PHE A 19 15.50 4.95 16.56
N GLY A 20 14.80 5.15 15.43
CA GLY A 20 14.46 4.12 14.46
C GLY A 20 13.19 3.33 14.81
N PRO A 21 12.92 2.23 14.08
CA PRO A 21 11.77 1.38 14.34
C PRO A 21 11.83 0.73 15.74
N ASN A 22 10.69 0.67 16.42
CA ASN A 22 10.57 0.09 17.76
C ASN A 22 9.22 -0.65 17.91
N GLY A 23 8.86 -1.08 19.12
CA GLY A 23 7.61 -1.82 19.36
C GLY A 23 6.32 -1.01 19.09
N GLU A 24 6.37 0.31 19.19
CA GLU A 24 5.25 1.21 18.94
C GLU A 24 5.18 1.67 17.47
N ASN A 25 6.34 1.89 16.84
CA ASN A 25 6.48 2.29 15.44
C ASN A 25 7.34 1.26 14.67
N PRO A 26 6.84 0.04 14.41
CA PRO A 26 7.65 -1.03 13.82
C PRO A 26 7.75 -0.97 12.28
N VAL A 27 7.01 -0.06 11.64
CA VAL A 27 6.79 -0.10 10.19
C VAL A 27 7.78 0.80 9.44
N TYR A 28 8.48 0.23 8.48
CA TYR A 28 9.33 0.94 7.52
C TYR A 28 9.21 0.31 6.12
N LEU A 29 9.49 1.10 5.09
CA LEU A 29 9.34 0.71 3.69
C LEU A 29 10.49 -0.20 3.24
N SER A 30 10.13 -1.28 2.54
CA SER A 30 11.10 -2.16 1.88
C SER A 30 11.82 -1.44 0.74
N GLN A 31 13.07 -1.84 0.48
CA GLN A 31 13.83 -1.36 -0.69
C GLN A 31 13.11 -1.61 -2.01
N GLN A 32 12.39 -2.74 -2.16
CA GLN A 32 11.64 -3.00 -3.40
C GLN A 32 10.52 -1.98 -3.65
N LEU A 33 9.83 -1.53 -2.60
CA LEU A 33 8.82 -0.48 -2.73
C LEU A 33 9.48 0.86 -3.06
N LEU A 34 10.60 1.20 -2.40
CA LEU A 34 11.32 2.45 -2.69
C LEU A 34 11.82 2.50 -4.14
N GLN A 35 12.28 1.37 -4.68
CA GLN A 35 12.72 1.21 -6.06
C GLN A 35 11.56 1.14 -7.06
N SER A 36 10.31 1.00 -6.58
CA SER A 36 9.14 1.03 -7.46
C SER A 36 8.69 2.44 -7.81
N PHE A 37 9.13 3.47 -7.10
CA PHE A 37 8.85 4.84 -7.52
C PHE A 37 9.72 5.24 -8.71
N GLU A 38 9.11 5.86 -9.71
CA GLU A 38 9.82 6.44 -10.85
C GLU A 38 10.71 7.61 -10.41
N SER A 39 11.75 7.91 -11.20
CA SER A 39 12.61 9.08 -10.94
C SER A 39 11.80 10.37 -11.06
N GLY A 40 11.90 11.26 -10.06
CA GLY A 40 11.12 12.50 -10.00
C GLY A 40 9.70 12.35 -9.47
N ASP A 41 9.31 11.16 -8.99
CA ASP A 41 7.99 10.95 -8.39
C ASP A 41 7.84 11.75 -7.08
N LEU A 42 6.96 12.75 -7.12
CA LEU A 42 6.71 13.65 -6.00
C LEU A 42 6.20 12.93 -4.76
N ARG A 43 5.62 11.73 -4.86
CA ARG A 43 5.17 10.95 -3.70
C ARG A 43 6.34 10.49 -2.84
N ARG A 44 7.45 10.11 -3.48
CA ARG A 44 8.69 9.68 -2.81
C ARG A 44 9.51 10.88 -2.31
N GLU A 45 9.39 12.03 -2.98
CA GLU A 45 10.21 13.20 -2.70
C GLU A 45 9.56 14.17 -1.70
N GLY A 46 10.38 15.08 -1.16
CA GLY A 46 9.90 16.26 -0.42
C GLY A 46 9.10 15.98 0.87
N ARG A 47 9.19 14.78 1.46
CA ARG A 47 8.35 14.37 2.59
C ARG A 47 6.85 14.50 2.27
N ASN A 48 6.49 14.25 1.01
CA ASN A 48 5.09 14.24 0.60
C ASN A 48 4.41 13.02 1.20
N TRP A 49 4.80 11.81 0.78
CA TRP A 49 4.24 10.54 1.27
C TRP A 49 5.28 9.57 1.82
N VAL A 50 6.57 9.84 1.65
CA VAL A 50 7.67 9.05 2.20
C VAL A 50 8.61 9.99 2.94
N ASP A 51 9.02 9.59 4.14
CA ASP A 51 10.03 10.28 4.93
C ASP A 51 11.11 9.28 5.39
N SER A 52 12.19 9.78 5.99
CA SER A 52 13.30 8.92 6.41
C SER A 52 14.04 9.41 7.65
N ILE A 53 14.61 8.47 8.39
CA ILE A 53 15.53 8.74 9.49
C ILE A 53 16.83 7.98 9.25
N ALA A 54 17.95 8.69 9.40
CA ALA A 54 19.28 8.10 9.38
C ALA A 54 19.67 7.68 10.81
N LEU A 55 20.09 6.43 10.97
CA LEU A 55 20.55 5.87 12.24
C LEU A 55 21.85 5.09 12.00
N GLY A 56 22.98 5.71 12.37
CA GLY A 56 24.30 5.16 12.08
C GLY A 56 24.55 5.07 10.57
N THR A 57 24.81 3.88 10.04
CA THR A 57 25.01 3.64 8.60
C THR A 57 23.72 3.35 7.85
N ASP A 58 22.61 3.16 8.56
CA ASP A 58 21.34 2.77 7.97
C ASP A 58 20.40 3.96 7.80
N THR A 59 19.57 3.89 6.77
CA THR A 59 18.47 4.83 6.54
C THR A 59 17.16 4.06 6.49
N TYR A 60 16.25 4.41 7.40
CA TYR A 60 14.92 3.84 7.46
C TYR A 60 13.94 4.80 6.78
N PHE A 61 13.36 4.37 5.67
CA PHE A 61 12.28 5.09 4.99
C PHE A 61 10.94 4.60 5.55
N PHE A 62 9.97 5.49 5.72
CA PHE A 62 8.68 5.13 6.31
C PHE A 62 7.53 5.90 5.61
N PRO A 63 6.30 5.36 5.67
CA PRO A 63 5.13 6.05 5.15
C PRO A 63 4.88 7.35 5.91
N TYR A 64 4.61 8.43 5.17
CA TYR A 64 4.36 9.78 5.71
C TYR A 64 3.10 10.40 5.09
N LYS A 65 2.13 9.56 4.74
CA LYS A 65 0.82 9.97 4.19
C LYS A 65 -0.07 10.63 5.25
N TYR A 66 0.03 10.15 6.48
CA TYR A 66 -0.58 10.75 7.66
C TYR A 66 0.55 11.39 8.48
N LYS A 67 0.44 12.69 8.75
CA LYS A 67 1.52 13.53 9.25
C LYS A 67 1.34 13.90 10.72
N ASN A 68 0.12 13.80 11.24
CA ASN A 68 -0.19 14.26 12.59
C ASN A 68 -0.04 13.12 13.62
N ASN A 69 1.21 12.86 14.02
CA ASN A 69 1.55 11.97 15.12
C ASN A 69 1.78 12.73 16.45
N ILE A 70 0.96 13.75 16.72
CA ILE A 70 1.06 14.54 17.96
C ILE A 70 0.07 13.98 18.97
N TYR A 71 0.57 13.59 20.15
CA TYR A 71 -0.27 13.25 21.29
C TYR A 71 -1.10 14.46 21.70
N ASN A 72 -2.42 14.29 21.76
CA ASN A 72 -3.35 15.31 22.23
C ASN A 72 -4.31 14.69 23.27
N PRO A 73 -4.20 15.06 24.57
CA PRO A 73 -5.04 14.50 25.62
C PRO A 73 -6.53 14.82 25.45
N ASP A 74 -6.91 15.78 24.60
CA ASP A 74 -8.29 16.18 24.37
C ASP A 74 -9.00 15.29 23.34
N ILE A 75 -8.25 14.51 22.54
CA ILE A 75 -8.82 13.51 21.62
C ILE A 75 -9.28 12.30 22.43
N THR A 76 -10.48 12.37 23.02
CA THR A 76 -11.04 11.32 23.88
C THR A 76 -12.48 10.97 23.49
N GLY A 77 -12.79 9.67 23.44
CA GLY A 77 -14.16 9.19 23.27
C GLY A 77 -14.90 9.76 22.05
N ALA A 78 -16.19 10.03 22.20
CA ALA A 78 -17.06 10.57 21.15
C ALA A 78 -16.96 12.09 20.97
N ASP A 79 -16.43 12.83 21.97
CA ASP A 79 -16.34 14.29 21.90
C ASP A 79 -14.97 14.78 21.39
N GLY A 80 -13.99 13.86 21.29
CA GLY A 80 -12.63 14.13 20.87
C GLY A 80 -12.47 14.53 19.40
N TYR A 81 -13.47 14.26 18.55
CA TYR A 81 -13.40 14.54 17.10
C TYR A 81 -13.19 16.03 16.80
N GLN A 82 -13.65 16.94 17.65
CA GLN A 82 -13.46 18.38 17.45
C GLN A 82 -11.98 18.81 17.51
N TYR A 83 -11.12 18.00 18.12
CA TYR A 83 -9.68 18.24 18.24
C TYR A 83 -8.87 17.48 17.18
N MET A 84 -9.53 16.71 16.31
CA MET A 84 -8.89 15.99 15.21
C MET A 84 -8.80 16.87 13.96
N THR A 85 -7.59 16.98 13.42
CA THR A 85 -7.26 17.76 12.21
C THR A 85 -6.80 16.89 11.04
N GLU A 86 -6.59 15.59 11.27
CA GLU A 86 -6.27 14.59 10.24
C GLU A 86 -7.10 13.32 10.48
N TYR A 87 -7.51 12.65 9.41
CA TYR A 87 -8.38 11.48 9.44
C TYR A 87 -7.88 10.40 8.49
N GLU A 88 -8.15 9.14 8.84
CA GLU A 88 -7.89 8.00 7.97
C GLU A 88 -8.74 8.07 6.69
N MET A 89 -8.08 7.90 5.55
CA MET A 89 -8.72 7.93 4.24
C MET A 89 -9.04 6.52 3.78
N ILE A 90 -10.31 6.13 3.89
CA ILE A 90 -10.80 4.80 3.48
C ILE A 90 -10.89 4.68 1.95
N LEU A 91 -11.39 5.73 1.31
CA LEU A 91 -11.61 5.81 -0.14
C LEU A 91 -11.14 7.17 -0.63
N ARG A 92 -10.56 7.21 -1.82
CA ARG A 92 -10.13 8.47 -2.44
C ARG A 92 -10.19 8.43 -3.96
N LEU A 93 -10.33 9.60 -4.55
CA LEU A 93 -10.63 9.76 -5.98
C LEU A 93 -9.58 9.10 -6.91
N ALA A 94 -8.30 9.08 -6.53
CA ALA A 94 -7.27 8.43 -7.36
C ALA A 94 -7.53 6.93 -7.53
N GLU A 95 -8.07 6.25 -6.51
CA GLU A 95 -8.46 4.84 -6.64
C GLU A 95 -9.54 4.67 -7.72
N GLN A 96 -10.52 5.59 -7.76
CA GLN A 96 -11.60 5.57 -8.75
C GLN A 96 -11.08 5.81 -10.18
N TYR A 97 -10.12 6.72 -10.35
CA TYR A 97 -9.40 6.88 -11.62
C TYR A 97 -8.72 5.57 -12.03
N LEU A 98 -8.00 4.91 -11.13
CA LEU A 98 -7.28 3.68 -11.44
C LEU A 98 -8.20 2.48 -11.70
N ILE A 99 -9.31 2.35 -10.98
CA ILE A 99 -10.35 1.35 -11.26
C ILE A 99 -10.94 1.58 -12.66
N ARG A 100 -11.29 2.83 -12.98
CA ARG A 100 -11.86 3.19 -14.28
C ARG A 100 -10.85 3.01 -15.42
N ALA A 101 -9.59 3.35 -15.20
CA ALA A 101 -8.49 3.12 -16.14
C ALA A 101 -8.36 1.62 -16.48
N GLU A 102 -8.31 0.77 -15.44
CA GLU A 102 -8.19 -0.68 -15.62
C GLU A 102 -9.39 -1.25 -16.40
N ALA A 103 -10.60 -0.83 -16.05
CA ALA A 103 -11.82 -1.26 -16.72
C ALA A 103 -11.85 -0.85 -18.20
N ARG A 104 -11.43 0.38 -18.52
CA ARG A 104 -11.34 0.90 -19.88
C ARG A 104 -10.28 0.17 -20.69
N ALA A 105 -9.09 -0.04 -20.13
CA ALA A 105 -8.03 -0.82 -20.77
C ALA A 105 -8.53 -2.23 -21.11
N LYS A 106 -9.20 -2.94 -20.19
CA LYS A 106 -9.80 -4.27 -20.46
C LYS A 106 -10.86 -4.28 -21.55
N GLN A 107 -11.57 -3.16 -21.74
CA GLN A 107 -12.54 -2.97 -22.83
C GLN A 107 -11.91 -2.52 -24.15
N ASN A 108 -10.57 -2.48 -24.25
CA ASN A 108 -9.83 -1.91 -25.38
C ASN A 108 -10.10 -0.41 -25.63
N LYS A 109 -10.60 0.32 -24.63
CA LYS A 109 -10.77 1.78 -24.67
C LYS A 109 -9.47 2.47 -24.24
N MET A 110 -8.43 2.31 -25.06
CA MET A 110 -7.05 2.65 -24.70
C MET A 110 -6.86 4.12 -24.36
N ALA A 111 -7.35 5.03 -25.21
CA ALA A 111 -7.22 6.47 -24.99
C ALA A 111 -7.90 6.93 -23.68
N ASP A 112 -9.09 6.41 -23.39
CA ASP A 112 -9.81 6.73 -22.15
C ASP A 112 -9.11 6.17 -20.90
N GLY A 113 -8.49 4.98 -21.03
CA GLY A 113 -7.72 4.37 -19.95
C GLY A 113 -6.45 5.16 -19.64
N ILE A 114 -5.74 5.59 -20.70
CA ILE A 114 -4.56 6.48 -20.60
C ILE A 114 -4.95 7.80 -19.93
N ALA A 115 -6.04 8.42 -20.37
CA ALA A 115 -6.51 9.68 -19.79
C ALA A 115 -6.83 9.58 -18.28
N ASP A 116 -7.28 8.42 -17.80
CA ASP A 116 -7.56 8.20 -16.37
C ASP A 116 -6.29 8.00 -15.53
N ILE A 117 -5.36 7.13 -15.97
CA ILE A 117 -4.10 6.92 -15.24
C ILE A 117 -3.26 8.20 -15.26
N ASP A 118 -3.27 8.94 -16.36
CA ASP A 118 -2.51 10.18 -16.50
C ASP A 118 -2.97 11.26 -15.51
N LYS A 119 -4.22 11.24 -15.02
CA LYS A 119 -4.66 12.13 -13.94
C LYS A 119 -3.92 11.88 -12.62
N VAL A 120 -3.54 10.63 -12.35
CA VAL A 120 -2.75 10.27 -11.17
C VAL A 120 -1.29 10.62 -11.39
N ARG A 121 -0.75 10.31 -12.58
CA ARG A 121 0.64 10.58 -12.97
C ARG A 121 0.96 12.08 -12.99
N GLU A 122 0.06 12.88 -13.57
CA GLU A 122 0.14 14.34 -13.62
C GLU A 122 0.31 14.92 -12.21
N ARG A 123 -0.52 14.50 -11.24
CA ARG A 123 -0.41 14.94 -9.84
C ARG A 123 0.89 14.46 -9.19
N ALA A 124 1.35 13.25 -9.51
CA ALA A 124 2.61 12.72 -9.02
C ALA A 124 3.86 13.37 -9.65
N GLY A 125 3.69 14.31 -10.60
CA GLY A 125 4.79 14.97 -11.30
C GLY A 125 5.47 14.07 -12.34
N LEU A 126 4.81 12.99 -12.76
CA LEU A 126 5.36 12.00 -13.68
C LEU A 126 4.99 12.31 -15.13
N PRO A 127 5.84 11.90 -16.10
CA PRO A 127 5.50 12.02 -17.50
C PRO A 127 4.22 11.27 -17.85
N LEU A 128 3.38 11.89 -18.69
CA LEU A 128 2.11 11.34 -19.12
C LEU A 128 2.33 10.25 -20.18
N ILE A 129 1.57 9.16 -20.07
CA ILE A 129 1.62 8.06 -21.05
C ILE A 129 1.13 8.56 -22.41
N ALA A 130 0.14 9.46 -22.45
CA ALA A 130 -0.34 10.06 -23.68
C ALA A 130 0.77 10.75 -24.50
N ASP A 131 1.76 11.33 -23.83
CA ASP A 131 2.85 12.08 -24.48
C ASP A 131 4.02 11.16 -24.85
N ASN A 132 4.42 10.27 -23.92
CA ASN A 132 5.62 9.44 -24.09
C ASN A 132 5.38 8.14 -24.85
N ASN A 133 4.19 7.55 -24.71
CA ASN A 133 3.87 6.26 -25.31
C ASN A 133 2.36 6.11 -25.59
N PRO A 134 1.77 6.95 -26.46
CA PRO A 134 0.35 6.88 -26.78
C PRO A 134 -0.06 5.55 -27.43
N GLY A 135 0.90 4.84 -28.04
CA GLY A 135 0.72 3.52 -28.68
C GLY A 135 0.91 2.33 -27.74
N ILE A 136 0.89 2.53 -26.42
CA ILE A 136 1.09 1.47 -25.42
C ILE A 136 0.13 0.30 -25.64
N SER A 137 0.65 -0.92 -25.62
CA SER A 137 -0.18 -2.13 -25.75
C SER A 137 -1.15 -2.27 -24.58
N GLN A 138 -2.27 -2.97 -24.78
CA GLN A 138 -3.25 -3.25 -23.72
C GLN A 138 -2.59 -3.89 -22.49
N LYS A 139 -1.72 -4.88 -22.71
CA LYS A 139 -0.99 -5.56 -21.63
C LYS A 139 -0.09 -4.59 -20.87
N ALA A 140 0.71 -3.79 -21.58
CA ALA A 140 1.61 -2.83 -20.95
C ALA A 140 0.86 -1.73 -20.20
N LEU A 141 -0.31 -1.30 -20.68
CA LEU A 141 -1.16 -0.34 -19.96
C LEU A 141 -1.73 -0.97 -18.68
N LEU A 142 -2.18 -2.22 -18.71
CA LEU A 142 -2.65 -2.92 -17.50
C LEU A 142 -1.54 -3.09 -16.46
N ASP A 143 -0.33 -3.43 -16.91
CA ASP A 143 0.85 -3.53 -16.04
C ASP A 143 1.21 -2.16 -15.43
N ALA A 144 1.16 -1.09 -16.24
CA ALA A 144 1.36 0.28 -15.76
C ALA A 144 0.30 0.70 -14.74
N ILE A 145 -0.98 0.35 -14.95
CA ILE A 145 -2.06 0.64 -14.00
C ILE A 145 -1.85 -0.10 -12.68
N LEU A 146 -1.44 -1.38 -12.71
CA LEU A 146 -1.15 -2.14 -11.50
C LEU A 146 0.07 -1.59 -10.74
N HIS A 147 1.08 -1.12 -11.48
CA HIS A 147 2.23 -0.44 -10.90
C HIS A 147 1.83 0.89 -10.27
N GLU A 148 1.07 1.73 -10.98
CA GLU A 148 0.57 3.00 -10.47
C GLU A 148 -0.27 2.79 -9.22
N ARG A 149 -1.14 1.78 -9.19
CA ARG A 149 -1.89 1.38 -7.98
C ARG A 149 -0.99 1.01 -6.81
N GLN A 150 0.14 0.34 -7.04
CA GLN A 150 1.09 -0.01 -5.99
C GLN A 150 1.72 1.22 -5.33
N VAL A 151 2.23 2.16 -6.14
CA VAL A 151 2.89 3.38 -5.63
C VAL A 151 1.90 4.45 -5.18
N GLU A 152 0.68 4.41 -5.70
CA GLU A 152 -0.38 5.31 -5.30
C GLU A 152 -0.97 4.87 -3.95
N LEU A 153 -1.31 3.60 -3.80
CA LEU A 153 -2.08 3.06 -2.66
C LEU A 153 -1.21 2.27 -1.65
N PHE A 154 0.13 2.42 -1.67
CA PHE A 154 0.95 1.79 -0.64
C PHE A 154 0.52 2.26 0.75
N THR A 155 0.56 1.34 1.72
CA THR A 155 0.09 1.50 3.11
C THR A 155 -1.36 1.96 3.26
N GLU A 156 -2.22 1.65 2.28
CA GLU A 156 -3.66 1.90 2.37
C GLU A 156 -4.40 0.54 2.30
N TYR A 157 -5.01 0.12 3.41
CA TYR A 157 -5.98 -1.00 3.51
C TYR A 157 -5.62 -2.32 2.79
N GLY A 158 -4.32 -2.61 2.63
CA GLY A 158 -3.84 -3.85 2.01
C GLY A 158 -4.08 -3.95 0.50
N HIS A 159 -4.32 -2.84 -0.22
CA HIS A 159 -4.60 -2.84 -1.66
C HIS A 159 -3.62 -3.71 -2.47
N ARG A 160 -2.32 -3.66 -2.16
CA ARG A 160 -1.30 -4.46 -2.86
C ARG A 160 -1.58 -5.96 -2.76
N TRP A 161 -1.98 -6.46 -1.60
CA TRP A 161 -2.26 -7.89 -1.42
C TRP A 161 -3.46 -8.34 -2.27
N PHE A 162 -4.54 -7.56 -2.22
CA PHE A 162 -5.75 -7.85 -3.00
C PHE A 162 -5.52 -7.72 -4.51
N ASP A 163 -4.72 -6.73 -4.93
CA ASP A 163 -4.33 -6.57 -6.32
C ASP A 163 -3.50 -7.76 -6.83
N LEU A 164 -2.55 -8.26 -6.03
CA LEU A 164 -1.79 -9.46 -6.38
C LEU A 164 -2.67 -10.70 -6.45
N LYS A 165 -3.61 -10.87 -5.51
CA LYS A 165 -4.56 -11.99 -5.52
C LYS A 165 -5.44 -12.01 -6.76
N ARG A 166 -6.13 -10.90 -7.03
CA ARG A 166 -7.09 -10.83 -8.15
C ARG A 166 -6.41 -10.92 -9.54
N THR A 167 -5.10 -10.66 -9.60
CA THR A 167 -4.31 -10.74 -10.83
C THR A 167 -3.49 -12.03 -10.96
N GLY A 168 -3.57 -12.94 -9.97
CA GLY A 168 -2.81 -14.20 -9.97
C GLY A 168 -1.30 -14.01 -9.79
N LYS A 169 -0.87 -12.88 -9.21
CA LYS A 169 0.54 -12.49 -9.06
C LYS A 169 1.12 -12.74 -7.67
N VAL A 170 0.36 -13.37 -6.76
CA VAL A 170 0.84 -13.63 -5.39
C VAL A 170 2.08 -14.50 -5.41
N ASP A 171 2.05 -15.65 -6.07
CA ASP A 171 3.18 -16.58 -6.07
C ASP A 171 4.42 -15.98 -6.74
N GLU A 172 4.23 -15.21 -7.82
CA GLU A 172 5.29 -14.46 -8.52
C GLU A 172 6.05 -13.54 -7.55
N VAL A 173 5.32 -12.78 -6.73
CA VAL A 173 5.92 -11.81 -5.81
C VAL A 173 6.41 -12.46 -4.52
N MET A 174 5.61 -13.31 -3.91
CA MET A 174 5.87 -13.84 -2.57
C MET A 174 6.98 -14.89 -2.55
N THR A 175 7.22 -15.61 -3.66
CA THR A 175 8.39 -16.50 -3.80
C THR A 175 9.70 -15.72 -3.70
N VAL A 176 9.72 -14.46 -4.13
CA VAL A 176 10.89 -13.57 -4.02
C VAL A 176 10.94 -12.88 -2.65
N VAL A 177 9.81 -12.33 -2.19
CA VAL A 177 9.77 -11.47 -1.01
C VAL A 177 9.86 -12.26 0.31
N THR A 178 9.28 -13.46 0.39
CA THR A 178 9.25 -14.25 1.63
C THR A 178 10.66 -14.64 2.12
N PRO A 179 11.57 -15.15 1.27
CA PRO A 179 12.95 -15.40 1.67
C PRO A 179 13.68 -14.13 2.10
N ILE A 180 13.47 -13.00 1.42
CA ILE A 180 14.12 -11.72 1.78
C ILE A 180 13.70 -11.28 3.18
N LYS A 181 12.39 -11.30 3.47
CA LYS A 181 11.87 -10.92 4.80
C LYS A 181 12.31 -11.85 5.92
N SER A 182 12.44 -13.13 5.62
CA SER A 182 12.82 -14.16 6.60
C SER A 182 14.33 -14.42 6.67
N GLN A 183 15.15 -13.63 5.96
CA GLN A 183 16.59 -13.85 5.85
C GLN A 183 16.94 -15.28 5.37
N GLY A 184 16.14 -15.79 4.44
CA GLY A 184 16.28 -17.10 3.82
C GLY A 184 15.67 -18.26 4.61
N THR A 185 15.16 -18.03 5.83
CA THR A 185 14.69 -19.12 6.71
C THR A 185 13.31 -19.67 6.32
N VAL A 186 12.50 -18.92 5.58
CA VAL A 186 11.15 -19.31 5.16
C VAL A 186 11.03 -19.23 3.64
N GLN A 187 10.49 -20.30 3.05
CA GLN A 187 10.10 -20.35 1.65
C GLN A 187 8.59 -20.20 1.51
N TRP A 188 8.17 -19.47 0.48
CA TRP A 188 6.74 -19.31 0.18
C TRP A 188 6.12 -20.64 -0.26
N GLN A 189 4.91 -20.91 0.22
CA GLN A 189 4.06 -22.01 -0.22
C GLN A 189 2.75 -21.44 -0.76
N SER A 190 2.32 -21.86 -1.94
CA SER A 190 1.17 -21.24 -2.62
C SER A 190 -0.11 -21.22 -1.78
N HIS A 191 -0.36 -22.22 -0.92
CA HIS A 191 -1.52 -22.24 -0.02
C HIS A 191 -1.52 -21.08 1.01
N GLN A 192 -0.35 -20.50 1.32
CA GLN A 192 -0.22 -19.36 2.24
C GLN A 192 -0.88 -18.08 1.71
N GLN A 193 -1.29 -18.07 0.44
CA GLN A 193 -2.16 -17.01 -0.06
C GLN A 193 -3.52 -17.02 0.67
N PHE A 194 -3.96 -18.13 1.25
CA PHE A 194 -5.20 -18.23 2.01
C PHE A 194 -4.92 -18.21 3.51
N PHE A 195 -5.87 -17.66 4.29
CA PHE A 195 -5.81 -17.80 5.73
C PHE A 195 -6.31 -19.19 6.14
N PRO A 196 -5.68 -19.83 7.15
CA PRO A 196 -6.26 -21.03 7.76
C PRO A 196 -7.55 -20.63 8.47
N ILE A 197 -8.53 -21.53 8.43
CA ILE A 197 -9.69 -21.46 9.31
C ILE A 197 -9.19 -21.69 10.74
N PRO A 198 -9.53 -20.83 11.72
CA PRO A 198 -9.12 -21.02 13.11
C PRO A 198 -9.50 -22.41 13.62
N GLN A 199 -8.56 -23.09 14.29
CA GLN A 199 -8.77 -24.46 14.77
C GLN A 199 -10.01 -24.57 15.68
N TYR A 200 -10.24 -23.54 16.51
CA TYR A 200 -11.41 -23.45 17.38
C TYR A 200 -12.75 -23.55 16.63
N ASP A 201 -12.82 -23.03 15.40
CA ASP A 201 -14.03 -23.08 14.59
C ASP A 201 -14.20 -24.46 13.93
N ILE A 202 -13.09 -25.09 13.51
CA ILE A 202 -13.09 -26.47 13.01
C ILE A 202 -13.56 -27.44 14.10
N ASP A 203 -13.04 -27.30 15.32
CA ASP A 203 -13.38 -28.16 16.46
C ASP A 203 -14.87 -28.08 16.82
N LYS A 204 -15.51 -26.94 16.54
CA LYS A 204 -16.94 -26.70 16.81
C LYS A 204 -17.87 -27.05 15.66
N ALA A 205 -17.37 -27.05 14.43
CA ALA A 205 -18.16 -27.25 13.23
C ALA A 205 -17.67 -28.53 12.52
N PRO A 206 -18.21 -29.72 12.86
CA PRO A 206 -17.72 -30.99 12.33
C PRO A 206 -17.85 -31.15 10.80
N ASN A 207 -18.65 -30.31 10.14
CA ASN A 207 -18.78 -30.26 8.68
C ASN A 207 -17.89 -29.20 8.01
N LEU A 208 -17.13 -28.43 8.79
CA LEU A 208 -16.21 -27.41 8.29
C LEU A 208 -14.86 -28.06 8.00
N THR A 209 -14.48 -28.07 6.73
CA THR A 209 -13.18 -28.57 6.29
C THR A 209 -12.17 -27.44 6.22
N GLN A 210 -10.92 -27.71 6.59
CA GLN A 210 -9.84 -26.74 6.55
C GLN A 210 -9.57 -26.22 5.12
N THR A 211 -9.05 -25.00 5.04
CA THR A 211 -8.49 -24.40 3.82
C THR A 211 -7.42 -25.32 3.25
N VAL A 212 -7.52 -25.66 1.96
CA VAL A 212 -6.58 -26.55 1.27
C VAL A 212 -5.12 -26.12 1.51
N GLY A 213 -4.32 -27.04 2.05
CA GLY A 213 -2.90 -26.83 2.34
C GLY A 213 -2.56 -26.54 3.80
N TYR A 214 -3.56 -26.33 4.66
CA TYR A 214 -3.43 -26.23 6.12
C TYR A 214 -3.99 -27.45 6.85
#